data_AF-A0A4U8VXB4-F1
#
_entry.id   AF-A0A4U8VXB4-F1
#
_cell.length_a   1.000
_cell.length_b   1.000
_cell.length_c   1.000
_cell.angle_alpha   90.00
_cell.angle_beta   90.00
_cell.angle_gamma   90.00
#
_symmetry.space_group_name_H-M   'P 1'
#
loop_
_entity.id
_entity.type
_entity.pdbx_description
1 polymer ?
#
loop_
_entity_poly.entity_id
_entity_poly.type
_entity_poly.pdbx_seq_one_letter_code
_entity_poly.pdbx_strand_id
1 'polypeptide(L)'
;MDEFRIELLPIPMYEPPARPYVPDDSWVPLPASPQALPCRSRVRPRTASSTHREPAGIRRAACSAARSNHGGEALEQARLAAERSLRVALEVLDHRRPVSQLSGIADERTVAAVGTLVRADLVPSRELGSAVLAGLHVEMIDEQTAEICARYLRGSRRLALAARIERSGSRDWHLTALRLS
;
A
#
# COMPACT_ATOMS: atom_id res chain seq x y z
N MET A 1 11.34 -46.56 11.63
CA MET A 1 10.18 -45.76 12.09
C MET A 1 10.73 -44.86 13.17
N ASP A 2 11.09 -43.63 12.79
CA ASP A 2 11.76 -42.67 13.68
C ASP A 2 10.77 -41.53 13.96
N GLU A 3 10.49 -41.31 15.24
CA GLU A 3 9.39 -40.53 15.76
C GLU A 3 9.86 -39.07 15.96
N PHE A 4 9.48 -38.18 15.05
CA PHE A 4 9.78 -36.75 15.15
C PHE A 4 8.93 -36.08 16.24
N ARG A 5 9.46 -36.02 17.46
CA ARG A 5 8.89 -35.26 18.58
C ARG A 5 9.21 -33.78 18.40
N ILE A 6 8.25 -33.01 17.89
CA ILE A 6 8.34 -31.54 17.84
C ILE A 6 8.14 -31.01 19.26
N GLU A 7 9.21 -30.58 19.91
CA GLU A 7 9.12 -29.81 21.16
C GLU A 7 8.65 -28.39 20.83
N LEU A 8 7.39 -28.11 21.13
CA LEU A 8 6.80 -26.78 21.06
C LEU A 8 7.41 -25.92 22.17
N LEU A 9 8.34 -25.04 21.80
CA LEU A 9 8.82 -24.01 22.71
C LEU A 9 7.65 -23.07 23.09
N PRO A 10 7.55 -22.65 24.37
CA PRO A 10 6.48 -21.76 24.81
C PRO A 10 6.57 -20.41 24.08
N ILE A 11 5.41 -19.91 23.65
CA ILE A 11 5.28 -18.61 22.99
C ILE A 11 5.77 -17.53 23.97
N PRO A 12 6.74 -16.68 23.60
CA PRO A 12 7.09 -15.54 24.43
C PRO A 12 5.86 -14.63 24.53
N MET A 13 5.32 -14.51 25.75
CA MET A 13 4.28 -13.55 26.10
C MET A 13 4.85 -12.14 26.01
N TYR A 14 4.93 -11.59 24.80
CA TYR A 14 5.19 -10.17 24.59
C TYR A 14 3.84 -9.44 24.68
N GLU A 15 3.51 -8.95 25.87
CA GLU A 15 2.42 -7.99 26.06
C GLU A 15 3.03 -6.58 26.10
N PRO A 16 2.92 -5.80 25.01
CA PRO A 16 3.35 -4.41 25.05
C PRO A 16 2.44 -3.64 26.02
N PRO A 17 2.99 -2.72 26.84
CA PRO A 17 2.17 -1.93 27.75
C PRO A 17 1.12 -1.17 26.95
N ALA A 18 -0.15 -1.32 27.35
CA ALA A 18 -1.26 -0.56 26.80
C ALA A 18 -0.97 0.94 26.98
N ARG A 19 -0.50 1.59 25.91
CA ARG A 19 -0.43 3.05 25.89
C ARG A 19 -1.87 3.56 25.87
N PRO A 20 -2.25 4.48 26.78
CA PRO A 20 -3.51 5.18 26.66
C PRO A 20 -3.60 5.79 25.26
N TYR A 21 -4.69 5.49 24.55
CA TYR A 21 -5.02 6.20 23.33
C TYR A 21 -5.30 7.66 23.71
N VAL A 22 -4.37 8.55 23.38
CA VAL A 22 -4.58 9.99 23.46
C VAL A 22 -5.09 10.41 22.08
N PRO A 23 -6.34 10.88 21.95
CA PRO A 23 -6.78 11.50 20.71
C PRO A 23 -5.90 12.72 20.45
N ASP A 24 -5.21 12.73 19.33
CA ASP A 24 -4.49 13.90 18.87
C ASP A 24 -5.51 14.93 18.36
N ASP A 25 -5.84 15.91 19.20
CA ASP A 25 -6.76 17.03 18.88
C ASP A 25 -6.07 18.11 18.01
N SER A 26 -4.90 17.82 17.44
CA SER A 26 -4.15 18.76 16.59
C SER A 26 -4.43 18.54 15.10
N TRP A 27 -5.71 18.44 14.74
CA TRP A 27 -6.12 18.59 13.35
C TRP A 27 -6.04 20.07 12.97
N VAL A 28 -4.83 20.54 12.66
CA VAL A 28 -4.63 21.85 12.03
C VAL A 28 -5.08 21.71 10.57
N PRO A 29 -6.10 22.44 10.11
CA PRO A 29 -6.44 22.47 8.69
C PRO A 29 -5.25 23.09 7.94
N LEU A 30 -4.66 22.32 7.02
CA LEU A 30 -3.70 22.86 6.06
C LEU A 30 -4.40 23.97 5.28
N PRO A 31 -3.88 25.21 5.24
CA PRO A 31 -4.47 26.25 4.40
C PRO A 31 -4.33 25.85 2.93
N ALA A 32 -5.42 26.05 2.19
CA ALA A 32 -5.53 25.78 0.77
C ALA A 32 -4.35 26.40 -0.01
N SER A 33 -3.62 25.58 -0.77
CA SER A 33 -2.54 26.03 -1.64
C SER A 33 -3.07 27.00 -2.71
N PRO A 34 -2.54 28.23 -2.82
CA PRO A 34 -2.78 29.09 -3.96
C PRO A 34 -1.91 28.63 -5.13
N GLN A 35 -2.60 28.21 -6.19
CA GLN A 35 -2.25 28.25 -7.61
C GLN A 35 -0.77 28.31 -8.03
N ALA A 36 -0.37 27.26 -8.74
CA ALA A 36 0.88 27.19 -9.48
C ALA A 36 0.92 28.25 -10.61
N LEU A 37 2.00 29.02 -10.66
CA LEU A 37 2.50 29.66 -11.87
C LEU A 37 4.01 29.40 -12.03
N PRO A 38 4.53 29.37 -13.27
CA PRO A 38 5.76 28.67 -13.60
C PRO A 38 6.99 29.59 -13.72
N CYS A 39 8.17 28.95 -13.73
CA CYS A 39 9.39 29.27 -14.49
C CYS A 39 10.67 29.56 -13.69
N ARG A 40 11.74 28.88 -14.17
CA ARG A 40 13.17 29.25 -14.23
C ARG A 40 14.08 28.81 -13.09
N SER A 41 14.79 27.73 -13.43
CA SER A 41 16.18 27.42 -13.14
C SER A 41 17.09 28.62 -12.80
N ARG A 42 17.89 28.46 -11.74
CA ARG A 42 19.24 29.01 -11.65
C ARG A 42 20.13 28.19 -10.72
N VAL A 43 21.38 28.09 -11.17
CA VAL A 43 22.52 27.33 -10.66
C VAL A 43 23.00 27.85 -9.29
N ARG A 44 23.63 26.95 -8.51
CA ARG A 44 24.27 27.19 -7.20
C ARG A 44 25.35 28.29 -7.20
N PRO A 45 25.72 28.80 -6.01
CA PRO A 45 27.03 28.42 -5.46
C PRO A 45 27.05 28.05 -3.94
N ARG A 46 28.13 27.38 -3.52
CA ARG A 46 28.50 26.98 -2.13
C ARG A 46 29.17 28.14 -1.38
N THR A 47 28.93 28.26 -0.07
CA THR A 47 29.90 28.18 1.08
C THR A 47 29.14 28.43 2.41
N ALA A 48 29.20 27.51 3.38
CA ALA A 48 29.87 27.59 4.71
C ALA A 48 29.44 28.84 5.55
N SER A 49 28.94 28.78 6.78
CA SER A 49 29.28 27.97 7.97
C SER A 49 28.24 28.29 9.06
N SER A 50 27.91 27.36 9.97
CA SER A 50 27.74 27.64 11.42
C SER A 50 27.23 26.40 12.16
N THR A 51 27.86 26.18 13.30
CA THR A 51 27.75 25.14 14.30
C THR A 51 26.38 25.04 14.96
N HIS A 52 25.86 23.82 15.17
CA HIS A 52 25.25 23.39 16.44
C HIS A 52 24.83 21.90 16.41
N ARG A 53 25.43 21.12 17.32
CA ARG A 53 24.92 19.95 18.07
C ARG A 53 24.29 18.76 17.31
N GLU A 54 25.06 17.67 17.29
CA GLU A 54 24.60 16.28 17.13
C GLU A 54 23.54 15.91 18.19
N PRO A 55 22.57 15.04 17.82
CA PRO A 55 22.55 13.74 18.48
C PRO A 55 22.64 12.57 17.49
N ALA A 56 23.44 11.59 17.90
CA ALA A 56 23.67 10.32 17.24
C ALA A 56 22.38 9.48 17.14
N GLY A 57 22.32 8.67 16.07
CA GLY A 57 21.67 7.37 16.18
C GLY A 57 20.45 7.09 15.32
N ILE A 58 20.43 7.51 14.05
CA ILE A 58 19.75 6.70 13.02
C ILE A 58 20.72 6.60 11.85
N ARG A 59 21.58 5.57 11.89
CA ARG A 59 22.21 5.08 10.67
C ARG A 59 21.09 4.55 9.80
N ARG A 60 20.49 5.42 8.99
CA ARG A 60 19.82 5.03 7.75
C ARG A 60 20.91 4.29 6.99
N ALA A 61 20.87 2.97 7.06
CA ALA A 61 21.71 2.12 6.25
C ALA A 61 21.34 2.44 4.80
N ALA A 62 22.05 3.39 4.21
CA ALA A 62 22.17 3.55 2.78
C ALA A 62 22.97 2.32 2.30
N CYS A 63 22.29 1.19 2.20
CA CYS A 63 22.81 0.02 1.52
C CYS A 63 22.60 0.22 0.02
N SER A 64 23.70 0.60 -0.64
CA SER A 64 23.96 0.50 -2.08
C SER A 64 23.02 1.25 -3.04
N ALA A 65 23.06 2.57 -3.02
CA ALA A 65 22.66 3.41 -4.15
C ALA A 65 23.71 3.34 -5.28
N ALA A 66 23.86 2.18 -5.93
CA ALA A 66 24.61 2.03 -7.18
C ALA A 66 24.26 0.73 -7.95
N ARG A 67 23.08 0.14 -7.69
CA ARG A 67 22.50 -0.90 -8.56
C ARG A 67 21.01 -0.60 -8.78
N SER A 68 20.68 -0.30 -10.04
CA SER A 68 19.36 -0.19 -10.67
C SER A 68 18.54 1.11 -10.46
N ASN A 69 18.77 2.10 -11.33
CA ASN A 69 17.75 3.12 -11.63
C ASN A 69 16.43 2.45 -12.10
N HIS A 70 16.57 1.32 -12.82
CA HIS A 70 15.47 0.46 -13.28
C HIS A 70 14.61 -0.14 -12.15
N GLY A 71 15.19 -0.42 -10.97
CA GLY A 71 14.45 -1.00 -9.84
C GLY A 71 13.49 0.01 -9.20
N GLY A 72 13.92 1.27 -9.12
CA GLY A 72 13.07 2.37 -8.65
C GLY A 72 11.93 2.68 -9.62
N GLU A 73 12.19 2.63 -10.93
CA GLU A 73 11.16 2.81 -11.96
C GLU A 73 10.12 1.70 -11.92
N ALA A 74 10.54 0.44 -11.80
CA ALA A 74 9.63 -0.70 -11.69
C ALA A 74 8.73 -0.61 -10.45
N LEU A 75 9.30 -0.26 -9.30
CA LEU A 75 8.54 -0.06 -8.06
C LEU A 75 7.52 1.08 -8.19
N GLU A 76 7.88 2.20 -8.82
CA GLU A 76 6.95 3.31 -9.01
C GLU A 76 5.80 2.94 -9.97
N GLN A 77 6.10 2.23 -11.07
CA GLN A 77 5.06 1.71 -11.96
C GLN A 77 4.13 0.72 -11.24
N ALA A 78 4.71 -0.20 -10.45
CA ALA A 78 3.95 -1.15 -9.64
C ALA A 78 3.05 -0.43 -8.63
N ARG A 79 3.55 0.63 -7.98
CA ARG A 79 2.80 1.45 -7.02
C ARG A 79 1.62 2.17 -7.66
N LEU A 80 1.83 2.82 -8.81
CA LEU A 80 0.76 3.50 -9.54
C LEU A 80 -0.31 2.53 -10.03
N ALA A 81 0.11 1.37 -10.53
CA ALA A 81 -0.80 0.30 -10.94
C ALA A 81 -1.57 -0.26 -9.75
N ALA A 82 -0.91 -0.49 -8.61
CA ALA A 82 -1.53 -0.96 -7.37
C ALA A 82 -2.59 0.03 -6.86
N GLU A 83 -2.27 1.33 -6.82
CA GLU A 83 -3.24 2.35 -6.37
C GLU A 83 -4.47 2.38 -7.26
N ARG A 84 -4.27 2.43 -8.59
CA ARG A 84 -5.38 2.42 -9.55
C ARG A 84 -6.22 1.14 -9.43
N SER A 85 -5.57 -0.01 -9.36
CA SER A 85 -6.24 -1.32 -9.33
C SER A 85 -7.05 -1.50 -8.06
N LEU A 86 -6.49 -1.12 -6.91
CA LEU A 86 -7.21 -1.21 -5.63
C LEU A 86 -8.36 -0.21 -5.55
N ARG A 87 -8.22 0.99 -6.10
CA ARG A 87 -9.34 1.95 -6.15
C ARG A 87 -10.50 1.39 -6.96
N VAL A 88 -10.23 0.86 -8.17
CA VAL A 88 -11.26 0.23 -9.00
C VAL A 88 -11.86 -1.00 -8.32
N ALA A 89 -11.04 -1.85 -7.71
CA ALA A 89 -11.53 -3.02 -6.99
C ALA A 89 -12.47 -2.64 -5.84
N LEU A 90 -12.12 -1.64 -5.02
CA LEU A 90 -12.99 -1.13 -3.96
C LEU A 90 -14.30 -0.54 -4.51
N GLU A 91 -14.25 0.21 -5.61
CA GLU A 91 -15.44 0.77 -6.26
C GLU A 91 -16.36 -0.34 -6.84
N VAL A 92 -15.79 -1.43 -7.36
CA VAL A 92 -16.53 -2.61 -7.81
C VAL A 92 -17.17 -3.34 -6.62
N LEU A 93 -16.43 -3.54 -5.53
CA LEU A 93 -16.95 -4.12 -4.29
C LEU A 93 -18.09 -3.29 -3.69
N ASP A 94 -18.09 -1.97 -3.92
CA ASP A 94 -19.14 -1.05 -3.49
C ASP A 94 -20.33 -0.96 -4.46
N HIS A 95 -20.35 -1.72 -5.55
CA HIS A 95 -21.34 -1.64 -6.64
C HIS A 95 -21.39 -0.27 -7.33
N ARG A 96 -20.34 0.55 -7.20
CA ARG A 96 -20.23 1.85 -7.88
C ARG A 96 -19.71 1.72 -9.30
N ARG A 97 -19.08 0.58 -9.63
CA ARG A 97 -18.58 0.23 -10.96
C ARG A 97 -18.98 -1.20 -11.33
N PRO A 98 -19.20 -1.49 -12.62
CA PRO A 98 -19.46 -2.85 -13.08
C PRO A 98 -18.19 -3.71 -12.98
N VAL A 99 -18.36 -5.00 -12.72
CA VAL A 99 -17.27 -5.99 -12.61
C VAL A 99 -16.43 -6.06 -13.90
N SER A 100 -17.01 -5.75 -15.06
CA SER A 100 -16.29 -5.71 -16.35
C SER A 100 -15.16 -4.68 -16.40
N GLN A 101 -15.21 -3.61 -15.59
CA GLN A 101 -14.10 -2.65 -15.49
C GLN A 101 -12.87 -3.24 -14.79
N LEU A 102 -13.05 -4.30 -14.00
CA LEU A 102 -11.96 -5.02 -13.34
C LEU A 102 -11.19 -5.91 -14.32
N SER A 103 -11.84 -6.39 -15.39
CA SER A 103 -11.22 -7.29 -16.39
C SER A 103 -10.05 -6.68 -17.15
N GLY A 104 -9.97 -5.34 -17.26
CA GLY A 104 -8.83 -4.68 -17.90
C GLY A 104 -7.57 -4.59 -17.02
N ILE A 105 -7.70 -4.86 -15.72
CA ILE A 105 -6.65 -4.61 -14.73
C ILE A 105 -6.40 -5.78 -13.78
N ALA A 106 -7.17 -6.87 -13.90
CA ALA A 106 -7.08 -8.05 -13.06
C ALA A 106 -7.16 -9.33 -13.91
N ASP A 107 -6.55 -10.40 -13.41
CA ASP A 107 -6.67 -11.72 -14.02
C ASP A 107 -8.11 -12.24 -13.95
N GLU A 108 -8.48 -13.10 -14.89
CA GLU A 108 -9.83 -13.67 -15.01
C GLU A 108 -10.29 -14.37 -13.73
N ARG A 109 -9.38 -15.07 -13.03
CA ARG A 109 -9.70 -15.74 -11.75
C ARG A 109 -10.04 -14.73 -10.67
N THR A 110 -9.29 -13.64 -10.58
CA THR A 110 -9.55 -12.55 -9.63
C THR A 110 -10.89 -11.89 -9.93
N VAL A 111 -11.19 -11.64 -11.21
CA VAL A 111 -12.47 -11.06 -11.64
C VAL A 111 -13.64 -11.96 -11.24
N ALA A 112 -13.54 -13.27 -11.50
CA ALA A 112 -14.57 -14.23 -11.13
C ALA A 112 -14.79 -14.31 -9.60
N ALA A 113 -13.71 -14.29 -8.81
CA ALA A 113 -13.78 -14.28 -7.36
C ALA A 113 -14.45 -13.01 -6.82
N VAL A 114 -14.02 -11.82 -7.29
CA VAL A 114 -14.64 -10.55 -6.91
C VAL A 114 -16.10 -10.49 -7.34
N GLY A 115 -16.43 -10.92 -8.56
CA GLY A 115 -17.80 -11.00 -9.04
C GLY A 115 -18.69 -11.94 -8.21
N THR A 116 -18.10 -12.95 -7.58
CA THR A 116 -18.81 -13.82 -6.64
C THR A 116 -19.03 -13.13 -5.29
N LEU A 117 -18.03 -12.44 -4.74
CA LEU A 117 -18.17 -11.66 -3.50
C LEU A 117 -19.25 -10.57 -3.63
N VAL A 118 -19.28 -9.86 -4.76
CA VAL A 118 -20.26 -8.82 -5.06
C VAL A 118 -21.67 -9.40 -5.21
N ARG A 119 -21.84 -10.51 -5.94
CA ARG A 119 -23.15 -11.15 -6.11
C ARG A 119 -23.71 -11.76 -4.83
N ALA A 120 -22.84 -12.28 -3.97
CA ALA A 120 -23.22 -12.91 -2.71
C ALA A 120 -23.25 -11.92 -1.52
N ASP A 121 -22.97 -10.64 -1.75
CA ASP A 121 -22.88 -9.57 -0.73
C ASP A 121 -21.96 -9.92 0.45
N LEU A 122 -20.83 -10.59 0.15
CA LEU A 122 -19.85 -11.07 1.15
C LEU A 122 -18.74 -10.05 1.44
N VAL A 123 -18.95 -8.78 1.10
CA VAL A 123 -17.94 -7.73 1.27
C VAL A 123 -17.92 -7.27 2.73
N PRO A 124 -16.76 -7.31 3.42
CA PRO A 124 -16.69 -6.93 4.83
C PRO A 124 -17.16 -5.50 5.10
N SER A 125 -18.01 -5.35 6.12
CA SER A 125 -18.47 -4.06 6.63
C SER A 125 -19.07 -3.13 5.57
N ARG A 126 -19.67 -3.69 4.51
CA ARG A 126 -20.25 -2.92 3.40
C ARG A 126 -21.39 -2.01 3.86
N GLU A 127 -22.11 -2.42 4.90
CA GLU A 127 -23.15 -1.65 5.57
C GLU A 127 -22.65 -0.34 6.19
N LEU A 128 -21.34 -0.20 6.41
CA LEU A 128 -20.72 1.02 6.96
C LEU A 128 -20.45 2.10 5.91
N GLY A 129 -20.81 1.85 4.64
CA GLY A 129 -20.71 2.81 3.54
C GLY A 129 -19.55 2.51 2.59
N SER A 130 -19.23 3.51 1.75
CA SER A 130 -18.21 3.37 0.70
C SER A 130 -16.81 3.22 1.25
N ALA A 131 -16.01 2.39 0.59
CA ALA A 131 -14.61 2.17 0.89
C ALA A 131 -13.75 3.31 0.33
N VAL A 132 -12.83 3.82 1.17
CA VAL A 132 -11.83 4.81 0.78
C VAL A 132 -10.44 4.25 1.05
N LEU A 133 -9.60 4.19 0.03
CA LEU A 133 -8.20 3.78 0.17
C LEU A 133 -7.44 4.83 1.01
N ALA A 134 -6.92 4.41 2.16
CA ALA A 134 -6.29 5.30 3.15
C ALA A 134 -4.77 5.10 3.26
N GLY A 135 -4.24 3.98 2.78
CA GLY A 135 -2.82 3.75 2.73
C GLY A 135 -2.47 2.51 1.92
N LEU A 136 -1.28 2.54 1.33
CA LEU A 136 -0.78 1.52 0.43
C LEU A 136 0.69 1.27 0.74
N HIS A 137 1.06 0.01 0.91
CA HIS A 137 2.43 -0.47 0.94
C HIS A 137 2.60 -1.49 -0.18
N VAL A 138 3.63 -1.31 -1.00
CA VAL A 138 3.97 -2.19 -2.11
C VAL A 138 5.38 -2.70 -1.89
N GLU A 139 5.52 -4.02 -1.95
CA GLU A 139 6.78 -4.73 -1.80
C GLU A 139 7.04 -5.52 -3.09
N MET A 140 8.14 -5.20 -3.77
CA MET A 140 8.56 -5.96 -4.95
C MET A 140 9.13 -7.30 -4.48
N ILE A 141 8.57 -8.41 -4.98
CA ILE A 141 9.12 -9.76 -4.77
C ILE A 141 10.20 -10.04 -5.81
N ASP A 142 9.94 -9.63 -7.05
CA ASP A 142 10.86 -9.69 -8.18
C ASP A 142 10.55 -8.54 -9.16
N GLU A 143 11.16 -8.52 -10.36
CA GLU A 143 10.97 -7.44 -11.35
C GLU A 143 9.57 -7.41 -11.98
N GLN A 144 8.81 -8.49 -11.85
CA GLN A 144 7.51 -8.73 -12.47
C GLN A 144 6.39 -8.98 -11.44
N THR A 145 6.71 -9.13 -10.16
CA THR A 145 5.74 -9.47 -9.11
C THR A 145 5.87 -8.51 -7.93
N ALA A 146 4.74 -7.99 -7.46
CA ALA A 146 4.68 -7.22 -6.23
C ALA A 146 3.53 -7.66 -5.33
N GLU A 147 3.80 -7.70 -4.04
CA GLU A 147 2.81 -7.88 -2.98
C GLU A 147 2.40 -6.53 -2.42
N ILE A 148 1.14 -6.46 -2.02
CA ILE A 148 0.50 -5.22 -1.63
C ILE A 148 -0.24 -5.44 -0.32
N CYS A 149 0.06 -4.57 0.65
CA CYS A 149 -0.72 -4.43 1.87
C CYS A 149 -1.35 -3.04 1.87
N ALA A 150 -2.68 -2.97 1.92
CA ALA A 150 -3.39 -1.71 1.92
C ALA A 150 -4.38 -1.61 3.07
N ARG A 151 -4.63 -0.38 3.48
CA ARG A 151 -5.64 -0.02 4.48
C ARG A 151 -6.73 0.79 3.80
N TYR A 152 -7.98 0.46 4.09
CA TYR A 152 -9.13 1.20 3.61
C TYR A 152 -10.07 1.52 4.77
N LEU A 153 -10.84 2.58 4.60
CA LEU A 153 -11.82 3.04 5.56
C LEU A 153 -13.22 2.76 5.03
N ARG A 154 -14.11 2.28 5.89
CA ARG A 154 -15.56 2.27 5.67
C ARG A 154 -16.22 2.92 6.87
N GLY A 155 -16.77 4.12 6.68
CA GLY A 155 -17.25 4.94 7.78
C GLY A 155 -16.16 5.18 8.83
N SER A 156 -16.41 4.79 10.08
CA SER A 156 -15.46 4.92 11.19
C SER A 156 -14.48 3.73 11.32
N ARG A 157 -14.66 2.66 10.56
CA ARG A 157 -13.82 1.46 10.66
C ARG A 157 -12.65 1.49 9.70
N ARG A 158 -11.49 1.09 10.21
CA ARG A 158 -10.28 0.82 9.43
C ARG A 158 -10.15 -0.67 9.19
N LEU A 159 -10.07 -1.03 7.92
CA LEU A 159 -9.97 -2.39 7.44
C LEU A 159 -8.68 -2.54 6.64
N ALA A 160 -8.29 -3.78 6.40
CA ALA A 160 -7.08 -4.11 5.67
C ALA A 160 -7.40 -5.02 4.49
N LEU A 161 -6.60 -4.92 3.45
CA LEU A 161 -6.62 -5.86 2.35
C LEU A 161 -5.19 -6.21 1.95
N ALA A 162 -5.04 -7.42 1.43
CA ALA A 162 -3.82 -7.91 0.81
C ALA A 162 -4.09 -8.18 -0.66
N ALA A 163 -3.13 -7.85 -1.51
CA ALA A 163 -3.23 -8.05 -2.94
C ALA A 163 -1.89 -8.44 -3.52
N ARG A 164 -1.92 -9.06 -4.70
CA ARG A 164 -0.75 -9.38 -5.51
C ARG A 164 -0.97 -8.87 -6.91
N ILE A 165 0.05 -8.22 -7.46
CA ILE A 165 0.07 -7.80 -8.86
C ILE A 165 1.23 -8.47 -9.58
N GLU A 166 0.98 -8.83 -10.83
CA GLU A 166 1.98 -9.41 -11.72
C GLU A 166 2.02 -8.63 -13.02
N ARG A 167 3.21 -8.54 -13.60
CA ARG A 167 3.47 -7.79 -14.80
C ARG A 167 3.45 -8.73 -16.00
N SER A 168 2.53 -8.46 -16.92
CA SER A 168 2.50 -9.04 -18.24
C SER A 168 3.27 -8.12 -19.20
N GLY A 169 4.45 -8.57 -19.65
CA GLY A 169 5.28 -7.81 -20.58
C GLY A 169 5.90 -6.54 -19.98
N SER A 170 6.04 -5.49 -20.78
CA SER A 170 6.91 -4.36 -20.41
C SER A 170 6.23 -3.27 -19.57
N ARG A 171 4.89 -3.19 -19.49
CA ARG A 171 4.23 -2.11 -18.72
C ARG A 171 2.89 -2.50 -18.08
N ASP A 172 2.37 -3.68 -18.36
CA ASP A 172 1.01 -4.03 -17.98
C ASP A 172 1.01 -4.83 -16.68
N TRP A 173 0.65 -4.16 -15.59
CA TRP A 173 0.47 -4.78 -14.29
C TRP A 173 -0.99 -5.20 -14.11
N HIS A 174 -1.20 -6.43 -13.65
CA HIS A 174 -2.52 -7.02 -13.43
C HIS A 174 -2.64 -7.57 -12.01
N LEU A 175 -3.81 -7.40 -11.41
CA LEU A 175 -4.16 -7.95 -10.11
C LEU A 175 -4.44 -9.45 -10.20
N THR A 176 -3.58 -10.26 -9.58
CA THR A 176 -3.67 -11.73 -9.62
C THR A 176 -4.23 -12.36 -8.35
N ALA A 177 -4.20 -11.62 -7.23
CA ALA A 177 -4.86 -12.03 -6.00
C ALA A 177 -5.39 -10.83 -5.22
N LEU A 178 -6.52 -11.03 -4.55
CA LEU A 178 -7.11 -10.05 -3.65
C LEU A 178 -7.74 -10.76 -2.45
N ARG A 179 -7.42 -10.28 -1.25
CA ARG A 179 -7.97 -10.74 0.02
C ARG A 179 -8.43 -9.54 0.85
N LEU A 180 -9.66 -9.61 1.35
CA LEU A 180 -10.22 -8.64 2.27
C LEU A 180 -10.18 -9.22 3.70
N SER A 181 -9.93 -8.36 4.68
CA SER A 181 -9.89 -8.69 6.11
C SER A 181 -10.81 -7.78 6.90
#